data_AF-A0A1I9G5P6-F1
#
_entry.id   AF-A0A1I9G5P6-F1
#
_cell.length_a   1.000
_cell.length_b   1.000
_cell.length_c   1.000
_cell.angle_alpha   90.00
_cell.angle_beta   90.00
_cell.angle_gamma   90.00
#
_symmetry.space_group_name_H-M   'P 1'
#
loop_
_entity.id
_entity.type
_entity.pdbx_description
1 polymer ?
#
loop_
_entity_poly.entity_id
_entity_poly.type
_entity_poly.pdbx_seq_one_letter_code
_entity_poly.pdbx_strand_id
1 'polypeptide(L)'
;TIYTTETYLQYPLDTNCTYIIKARPDEQIQVYFEQFALYVDEHSTIETRCTDYLEISDVFVKDGVEKLQLQARYCANTFPGPTVTAFGSHELRVFFLSDHEGTGNGFKAIYQIRKAFTEEIPTKRSLKKFFFF
;
A
#
# COMPACT_ATOMS: atom_id res chain seq x y z
N THR A 1 -8.11 -8.21 4.64
CA THR A 1 -7.11 -8.80 3.72
C THR A 1 -7.40 -8.31 2.32
N ILE A 2 -6.36 -8.01 1.54
CA ILE A 2 -6.41 -7.65 0.13
C ILE A 2 -5.70 -8.78 -0.63
N TYR A 3 -6.30 -9.31 -1.69
CA TYR A 3 -5.69 -10.37 -2.49
C TYR A 3 -6.13 -10.28 -3.94
N THR A 4 -5.27 -10.77 -4.85
CA THR A 4 -5.65 -11.12 -6.23
C THR A 4 -6.56 -12.34 -6.20
N THR A 5 -7.62 -12.34 -7.03
CA THR A 5 -8.82 -13.20 -6.97
C THR A 5 -8.64 -14.63 -6.42
N GLU A 6 -9.62 -15.09 -5.65
CA GLU A 6 -9.60 -16.36 -4.88
C GLU A 6 -9.70 -17.66 -5.73
N THR A 7 -9.85 -17.57 -7.04
CA THR A 7 -10.26 -18.72 -7.90
C THR A 7 -9.17 -19.29 -8.80
N TYR A 8 -8.06 -18.56 -9.02
CA TYR A 8 -6.96 -19.03 -9.86
C TYR A 8 -5.62 -18.84 -9.15
N LEU A 9 -4.71 -19.79 -9.32
CA LEU A 9 -3.36 -19.76 -8.73
C LEU A 9 -2.53 -18.53 -9.16
N GLN A 10 -3.00 -17.78 -10.17
CA GLN A 10 -2.36 -16.63 -10.77
C GLN A 10 -3.41 -15.54 -11.05
N TYR A 11 -3.01 -14.28 -11.07
CA TYR A 11 -3.95 -13.18 -11.37
C TYR A 11 -4.34 -13.17 -12.86
N PRO A 12 -5.57 -12.73 -13.20
CA PRO A 12 -6.01 -12.62 -14.59
C PRO A 12 -5.26 -11.53 -15.36
N LEU A 13 -5.10 -11.72 -16.67
CA LEU A 13 -4.59 -10.71 -17.61
C LEU A 13 -5.60 -9.56 -17.77
N ASP A 14 -5.14 -8.45 -18.35
CA ASP A 14 -5.94 -7.26 -18.69
C ASP A 14 -6.80 -6.75 -17.51
N THR A 15 -6.26 -6.87 -16.30
CA THR A 15 -7.02 -6.66 -15.09
C THR A 15 -6.65 -5.34 -14.45
N ASN A 16 -7.66 -4.55 -14.12
CA ASN A 16 -7.52 -3.41 -13.22
C ASN A 16 -8.36 -3.66 -11.96
N CYS A 17 -7.75 -3.44 -10.80
CA CYS A 17 -8.40 -3.64 -9.51
C CYS A 17 -8.08 -2.48 -8.59
N THR A 18 -9.11 -1.85 -8.04
CA THR A 18 -8.95 -0.81 -7.01
C THR A 18 -9.52 -1.29 -5.69
N TYR A 19 -8.68 -1.37 -4.67
CA TYR A 19 -9.08 -1.66 -3.31
C TYR A 19 -9.08 -0.37 -2.49
N ILE A 20 -10.22 -0.09 -1.87
CA ILE A 20 -10.47 1.12 -1.09
C ILE A 20 -10.58 0.73 0.37
N ILE A 21 -9.68 1.24 1.21
CA ILE A 21 -9.71 1.05 2.66
C ILE A 21 -9.90 2.41 3.29
N LYS A 22 -11.02 2.60 4.01
CA LYS A 22 -11.34 3.87 4.68
C LYS A 22 -10.99 3.80 6.15
N ALA A 23 -10.50 4.91 6.70
CA ALA A 23 -10.21 5.08 8.12
C ALA A 23 -10.81 6.38 8.65
N ARG A 24 -10.99 6.46 9.97
CA ARG A 24 -11.42 7.70 10.62
C ARG A 24 -10.28 8.71 10.69
N PRO A 25 -10.57 10.01 10.88
CA PRO A 25 -9.54 11.06 10.96
C PRO A 25 -8.47 10.84 12.03
N ASP A 26 -8.79 10.10 13.09
CA ASP A 26 -7.89 9.78 14.20
C ASP A 26 -7.26 8.37 14.08
N GLU A 27 -7.30 7.79 12.88
CA GLU A 27 -6.80 6.46 12.57
C GLU A 27 -5.81 6.48 11.40
N GLN A 28 -4.93 5.49 11.36
CA GLN A 28 -4.03 5.22 10.25
C GLN A 28 -4.20 3.76 9.81
N ILE A 29 -4.06 3.54 8.50
CA ILE A 29 -4.13 2.22 7.90
C ILE A 29 -2.69 1.74 7.71
N GLN A 30 -2.35 0.61 8.32
CA GLN A 30 -1.09 -0.07 8.09
C GLN A 30 -1.33 -1.29 7.21
N VAL A 31 -0.49 -1.47 6.18
CA VAL A 31 -0.52 -2.61 5.26
C VAL A 31 0.83 -3.30 5.26
N TYR A 32 0.83 -4.62 5.19
CA TYR A 32 2.01 -5.43 4.92
C TYR A 32 1.65 -6.59 3.98
N PHE A 33 2.64 -7.07 3.24
CA PHE A 33 2.46 -8.13 2.25
C PHE A 33 2.98 -9.44 2.80
N GLU A 34 2.17 -10.50 2.72
CA GLU A 34 2.60 -11.88 2.99
C GLU A 34 3.11 -12.56 1.71
N GLN A 35 2.61 -12.11 0.56
CA GLN A 35 2.97 -12.63 -0.76
C GLN A 35 2.97 -11.48 -1.76
N PHE A 36 3.96 -11.48 -2.64
CA PHE A 36 4.05 -10.54 -3.75
C PHE A 36 4.93 -11.14 -4.87
N ALA A 37 4.31 -11.48 -5.99
CA ALA A 37 4.96 -12.04 -7.17
C ALA A 37 4.17 -11.63 -8.43
N LEU A 38 4.62 -10.55 -9.07
CA LEU A 38 4.09 -10.11 -10.36
C LEU A 38 4.94 -10.69 -11.49
N TYR A 39 4.42 -10.62 -12.72
CA TYR A 39 5.09 -11.10 -13.91
C TYR A 39 6.37 -10.31 -14.19
N VAL A 40 7.42 -11.04 -14.58
CA VAL A 40 8.68 -10.48 -15.07
C VAL A 40 8.82 -10.90 -16.52
N ASP A 41 8.76 -9.94 -17.44
CA ASP A 41 9.17 -10.20 -18.82
C ASP A 41 10.71 -10.28 -18.86
N GLU A 42 11.26 -11.46 -19.15
CA GLU A 42 12.72 -11.66 -19.23
C GLU A 42 13.39 -10.87 -20.37
N HIS A 43 12.61 -10.46 -21.37
CA HIS A 43 13.07 -9.65 -22.50
C HIS A 43 12.91 -8.14 -22.28
N SER A 44 12.34 -7.73 -21.14
CA SER A 44 12.08 -6.32 -20.84
C SER A 44 13.35 -5.51 -20.52
N THR A 45 13.36 -4.27 -21.00
CA THR A 45 14.35 -3.25 -20.62
C THR A 45 14.05 -2.73 -19.21
N ILE A 46 14.97 -1.98 -18.59
CA ILE A 46 14.72 -1.38 -17.27
C ILE A 46 13.43 -0.54 -17.26
N GLU A 47 13.07 0.07 -18.38
CA GLU A 47 11.88 0.90 -18.53
C GLU A 47 10.59 0.09 -18.71
N THR A 48 10.66 -1.11 -19.30
CA THR A 48 9.49 -1.98 -19.55
C THR A 48 9.29 -3.07 -18.49
N ARG A 49 10.15 -3.16 -17.46
CA ARG A 49 10.06 -4.16 -16.36
C ARG A 49 8.89 -3.97 -15.38
N CYS A 50 8.01 -3.00 -15.63
CA CYS A 50 6.97 -2.56 -14.70
C CYS A 50 5.63 -2.41 -15.46
N THR A 51 5.32 -3.36 -16.35
CA THR A 51 4.02 -3.42 -17.04
C THR A 51 2.91 -3.83 -16.08
N ASP A 52 3.17 -4.89 -15.31
CA ASP A 52 2.34 -5.30 -14.17
C ASP A 52 2.82 -4.60 -12.90
N TYR A 53 1.92 -3.88 -12.24
CA TYR A 53 2.29 -3.11 -11.05
C TYR A 53 1.16 -2.93 -10.05
N LEU A 54 1.57 -2.66 -8.81
CA LEU A 54 0.71 -2.27 -7.71
C LEU A 54 1.12 -0.89 -7.19
N GLU A 55 0.16 0.03 -7.10
CA GLU A 55 0.32 1.35 -6.50
C GLU A 55 -0.38 1.42 -5.15
N ILE A 56 0.26 2.09 -4.22
CA ILE A 56 -0.32 2.44 -2.92
C ILE A 56 -0.36 3.95 -2.82
N SER A 57 -1.54 4.52 -2.62
CA SER A 57 -1.75 5.97 -2.51
C SER A 57 -2.55 6.33 -1.27
N ASP A 58 -2.10 7.39 -0.59
CA ASP A 58 -2.90 8.06 0.43
C ASP A 58 -3.93 8.96 -0.26
N VAL A 59 -5.16 8.95 0.23
CA VAL A 59 -6.20 9.87 -0.26
C VAL A 59 -6.48 10.89 0.84
N PHE A 60 -6.49 12.16 0.44
CA PHE A 60 -6.81 13.32 1.29
C PHE A 60 -8.04 14.04 0.73
N VAL A 61 -8.88 14.59 1.59
CA VAL A 61 -9.93 15.51 1.17
C VAL A 61 -9.47 16.92 1.49
N LYS A 62 -9.38 17.77 0.47
CA LYS A 62 -9.13 19.20 0.62
C LYS A 62 -10.23 19.96 -0.10
N ASP A 63 -10.93 20.84 0.62
CA ASP A 63 -12.01 21.67 0.06
C ASP A 63 -13.12 20.84 -0.65
N GLY A 64 -13.41 19.64 -0.13
CA GLY A 64 -14.39 18.72 -0.71
C GLY A 64 -13.90 17.91 -1.90
N VAL A 65 -12.63 18.03 -2.28
CA VAL A 65 -12.02 17.32 -3.42
C VAL A 65 -11.01 16.27 -2.93
N GLU A 66 -11.12 15.05 -3.45
CA GLU A 66 -10.14 13.99 -3.22
C GLU A 66 -8.82 14.29 -3.94
N LYS A 67 -7.72 14.12 -3.23
CA LYS A 67 -6.36 14.16 -3.79
C LYS A 67 -5.63 12.86 -3.44
N LEU A 68 -5.16 12.17 -4.47
CA LEU A 68 -4.33 10.99 -4.33
C LEU A 68 -2.87 11.42 -4.23
N GLN A 69 -2.17 10.92 -3.24
CA GLN A 69 -0.73 11.06 -3.06
C GLN A 69 -0.09 9.68 -3.12
N LEU A 70 0.62 9.41 -4.21
CA LEU A 70 1.32 8.14 -4.41
C LEU A 70 2.39 7.96 -3.32
N GLN A 71 2.32 6.85 -2.58
CA GLN A 71 3.38 6.43 -1.68
C GLN A 71 4.47 5.70 -2.46
N ALA A 72 4.07 4.69 -3.23
CA ALA A 72 4.97 3.86 -4.00
C ALA A 72 4.25 3.10 -5.11
N ARG A 73 5.02 2.74 -6.14
CA ARG A 73 4.66 1.75 -7.16
C ARG A 73 5.60 0.55 -7.02
N TYR A 74 5.03 -0.65 -7.01
CA TYR A 74 5.74 -1.91 -6.88
C TYR A 74 5.53 -2.75 -8.14
N CYS A 75 6.62 -3.31 -8.65
CA CYS A 75 6.63 -4.33 -9.70
C CYS A 75 7.40 -5.57 -9.23
N ALA A 76 7.45 -6.58 -10.09
CA ALA A 76 7.90 -7.92 -9.75
C ALA A 76 9.28 -8.05 -9.08
N ASN A 77 10.19 -7.10 -9.30
CA ASN A 77 11.56 -7.15 -8.78
C ASN A 77 11.71 -6.69 -7.31
N THR A 78 10.66 -6.14 -6.70
CA THR A 78 10.76 -5.49 -5.39
C THR A 78 9.63 -5.95 -4.46
N PHE A 79 9.98 -6.67 -3.40
CA PHE A 79 9.01 -7.04 -2.36
C PHE A 79 8.60 -5.80 -1.54
N PRO A 80 7.29 -5.47 -1.44
CA PRO A 80 6.86 -4.30 -0.69
C PRO A 80 7.11 -4.45 0.82
N GLY A 81 7.73 -3.43 1.42
CA GLY A 81 7.81 -3.32 2.88
C GLY A 81 6.46 -2.94 3.52
N PRO A 82 6.33 -3.06 4.85
CA PRO A 82 5.17 -2.53 5.56
C PRO A 82 5.04 -1.01 5.34
N THR A 83 3.83 -0.53 5.07
CA THR A 83 3.53 0.89 4.91
C THR A 83 2.38 1.32 5.82
N VAL A 84 2.33 2.62 6.12
CA VAL A 84 1.28 3.25 6.91
C VAL A 84 0.82 4.51 6.18
N THR A 85 -0.48 4.79 6.22
CA THR A 85 -1.02 6.04 5.66
C THR A 85 -0.44 7.26 6.37
N ALA A 86 -0.19 8.34 5.63
CA ALA A 86 0.16 9.61 6.23
C ALA A 86 -0.95 10.14 7.17
N PHE A 87 -0.56 10.95 8.16
CA PHE A 87 -1.51 11.58 9.08
C PHE A 87 -2.51 12.46 8.33
N GLY A 88 -3.79 12.32 8.66
CA GLY A 88 -4.88 13.05 8.01
C GLY A 88 -5.36 12.46 6.68
N SER A 89 -4.77 11.34 6.23
CA SER A 89 -5.36 10.54 5.16
C SER A 89 -6.67 9.91 5.64
N HIS A 90 -7.69 9.90 4.78
CA HIS A 90 -9.00 9.30 5.09
C HIS A 90 -9.18 7.93 4.43
N GLU A 91 -8.32 7.61 3.47
CA GLU A 91 -8.41 6.39 2.67
C GLU A 91 -7.03 6.00 2.17
N LEU A 92 -6.75 4.69 2.23
CA LEU A 92 -5.67 4.06 1.49
C LEU A 92 -6.26 3.43 0.23
N ARG A 93 -5.73 3.82 -0.93
CA ARG A 93 -6.10 3.25 -2.22
C ARG A 93 -4.96 2.37 -2.74
N VAL A 94 -5.28 1.10 -2.94
CA VAL A 94 -4.37 0.13 -3.55
C VAL A 94 -4.88 -0.16 -4.97
N PHE A 95 -4.09 0.16 -5.98
CA PHE A 95 -4.43 -0.02 -7.37
C PHE A 95 -3.51 -1.08 -7.99
N PHE A 96 -4.08 -2.10 -8.59
CA PHE A 96 -3.37 -3.15 -9.32
C PHE A 96 -3.74 -3.10 -10.80
N LEU A 97 -2.73 -3.18 -11.66
CA LEU A 97 -2.88 -3.29 -13.10
C LEU A 97 -2.02 -4.46 -13.61
N SER A 98 -2.60 -5.27 -14.49
CA SER A 98 -1.88 -6.20 -15.35
C SER A 98 -2.13 -5.92 -16.83
N ASP A 99 -1.18 -6.28 -17.68
CA ASP A 99 -1.32 -6.21 -19.13
C ASP A 99 -1.85 -7.53 -19.74
N HIS A 100 -1.67 -7.70 -21.05
CA HIS A 100 -2.17 -8.82 -21.84
C HIS A 100 -1.21 -10.01 -21.93
N GLU A 101 -0.02 -9.94 -21.31
CA GLU A 101 1.01 -10.98 -21.42
C GLU A 101 1.61 -11.35 -20.06
N GLY A 102 1.61 -12.65 -19.79
CA GLY A 102 2.26 -13.21 -18.62
C GLY A 102 1.53 -12.92 -17.31
N THR A 103 1.75 -13.78 -16.33
CA THR A 103 1.10 -13.65 -15.03
C THR A 103 1.97 -14.26 -13.95
N GLY A 104 1.67 -13.95 -12.70
CA GLY A 104 2.33 -14.48 -11.52
C GLY A 104 1.32 -14.82 -10.43
N ASN A 105 1.82 -15.26 -9.28
CA ASN A 105 0.97 -15.63 -8.16
C ASN A 105 0.27 -14.43 -7.50
N GLY A 106 0.55 -13.20 -7.95
CA GLY A 106 -0.09 -11.99 -7.48
C GLY A 106 0.37 -11.59 -6.09
N PHE A 107 -0.54 -11.03 -5.31
CA PHE A 107 -0.21 -10.52 -3.98
C PHE A 107 -1.27 -10.87 -2.95
N LYS A 108 -0.81 -11.01 -1.71
CA LYS A 108 -1.64 -11.13 -0.52
C LYS A 108 -1.15 -10.10 0.49
N ALA A 109 -2.01 -9.13 0.81
CA ALA A 109 -1.72 -8.10 1.78
C ALA A 109 -2.70 -8.14 2.95
N ILE A 110 -2.18 -7.87 4.15
CA ILE A 110 -2.96 -7.73 5.36
C ILE A 110 -2.94 -6.26 5.76
N TYR A 111 -4.11 -5.73 6.07
CA TYR A 111 -4.26 -4.38 6.57
C TYR A 111 -4.81 -4.39 7.99
N GLN A 112 -4.49 -3.33 8.73
CA GLN A 112 -5.05 -3.06 10.04
C GLN A 112 -5.24 -1.56 10.21
N ILE A 113 -6.32 -1.19 10.89
CA ILE A 113 -6.62 0.20 11.24
C ILE A 113 -6.24 0.39 12.70
N ARG A 114 -5.39 1.39 12.97
CA ARG A 114 -4.88 1.69 14.31
C ARG A 114 -5.12 3.17 14.61
N LYS A 115 -5.16 3.53 15.90
CA LYS A 115 -5.16 4.94 16.27
C LYS A 115 -3.87 5.59 15.78
N ALA A 116 -4.03 6.76 15.16
CA ALA A 116 -2.90 7.60 14.81
C ALA A 116 -2.15 7.91 16.12
N PHE A 117 -0.83 7.73 16.15
CA PHE A 117 -0.05 8.17 17.30
C PHE A 117 -0.06 9.70 17.28
N THR A 118 -1.01 10.30 17.99
CA THR A 118 -0.86 11.68 18.43
C THR A 118 0.27 11.62 19.45
N GLU A 119 1.49 11.99 19.04
CA GLU A 119 2.51 12.34 20.00
C GLU A 119 1.93 13.56 20.74
N GLU A 120 1.25 13.32 21.88
CA GLU A 120 1.01 14.38 22.83
C GLU A 120 2.39 14.94 23.13
N ILE A 121 2.69 16.16 22.66
CA ILE A 121 3.92 16.86 22.99
C ILE A 121 4.08 16.68 24.50
N PRO A 122 5.11 15.98 24.99
CA PRO A 122 5.29 15.80 26.41
C PRO A 122 5.40 17.20 27.01
N THR A 123 4.33 17.67 27.67
CA THR A 123 4.46 18.83 28.53
C THR A 123 5.56 18.49 29.53
N LYS A 124 6.35 19.47 30.00
CA LYS A 124 7.50 19.26 30.90
C LYS A 124 7.26 18.29 32.08
N ARG A 125 6.00 17.99 32.41
CA ARG A 125 5.53 17.04 33.43
C ARG A 125 5.61 15.55 33.05
N SER A 126 5.71 15.17 31.78
CA SER A 126 5.70 13.75 31.33
C SER A 126 7.04 13.24 30.77
N LEU A 127 8.11 14.05 30.79
CA LEU A 127 9.45 13.61 30.42
C LEU A 127 9.94 12.54 31.41
N LYS A 128 9.86 11.27 31.01
CA LYS A 128 10.61 10.19 31.67
C LYS A 128 12.08 10.43 31.38
N LYS A 129 12.86 10.74 32.42
CA LYS A 129 14.33 10.82 32.33
C LYS A 129 14.85 9.45 31.90
N PHE A 130 15.29 9.36 30.65
CA PHE A 130 16.11 8.24 30.20
C PHE A 130 17.50 8.43 30.81
N PHE A 131 17.82 7.63 31.82
CA PHE A 131 19.19 7.45 32.28
C PHE A 131 19.79 6.33 31.45
N PHE A 132 20.84 6.65 30.69
CA PHE A 132 21.76 5.63 30.20
C PHE A 132 22.72 5.31 31.34
N PHE A 133 22.74 4.05 31.78
CA PHE A 133 23.78 3.51 32.65
C PHE A 133 24.92 2.99 31.79
#